data_AF-A0A7S0ANS2-F1
#
_entry.id   AF-A0A7S0ANS2-F1
#
_cell.length_a   1.000
_cell.length_b   1.000
_cell.length_c   1.000
_cell.angle_alpha   90.00
_cell.angle_beta   90.00
_cell.angle_gamma   90.00
#
_symmetry.space_group_name_H-M   'P 1'
#
loop_
_entity.id
_entity.type
_entity.pdbx_description
1 polymer ?
#
loop_
_entity_poly.entity_id
_entity_poly.type
_entity_poly.pdbx_seq_one_letter_code
_entity_poly.pdbx_strand_id
1 'polypeptide(L)'
;SSAIRHISSRPKVQQYASKSLVEPIAEAEVAAPTSRDPATSPALRLAPEMCEKLAAGRFKLKWQSHSEFQPLWTTAQAPTEKPLSIWAPTRLVPRGKFRGPKKCVKQRVPLGHYSCAFFGSPTGVSLLEVTDEKQSGLFTGNNRDSLRRFMAVFFPHPVRFRQVWKLAFATPLYIWEPIPPAVEYVTLGMVATTVDEAPPLSEVRCVPRPWCERLRDQRAVHTWTSTGVD
;
A
#
# COMPACT_ATOMS: atom_id res chain seq x y z
N SER A 1 18.42 -0.71 -9.52
CA SER A 1 18.10 -1.62 -8.41
C SER A 1 17.60 -0.78 -7.26
N SER A 2 16.27 -0.59 -7.15
CA SER A 2 15.66 0.36 -6.21
C SER A 2 14.84 -0.42 -5.19
N ALA A 3 15.41 -0.64 -4.00
CA ALA A 3 14.68 -1.16 -2.84
C ALA A 3 14.45 0.00 -1.87
N ILE A 4 13.27 0.62 -1.93
CA ILE A 4 12.85 1.64 -0.97
C ILE A 4 12.27 0.93 0.25
N ARG A 5 13.07 0.70 1.29
CA ARG A 5 12.54 0.40 2.62
C ARG A 5 13.13 1.36 3.64
N HIS A 6 12.28 2.25 4.16
CA HIS A 6 12.12 2.50 5.60
C HIS A 6 11.11 3.64 5.81
N ILE A 7 9.92 3.33 6.35
CA ILE A 7 9.16 4.33 7.10
C ILE A 7 9.50 4.07 8.57
N SER A 8 10.09 5.10 9.19
CA SER A 8 10.42 5.28 10.60
C SER A 8 10.16 4.10 11.56
N SER A 9 11.23 3.64 12.20
CA SER A 9 11.28 2.80 13.39
C SER A 9 10.28 3.22 14.47
N ARG A 10 9.40 2.28 14.85
CA ARG A 10 8.51 2.16 16.04
C ARG A 10 7.61 3.36 16.44
N PRO A 11 6.31 3.13 16.78
CA PRO A 11 5.32 4.19 16.66
C PRO A 11 5.14 5.01 17.95
N LYS A 12 5.30 6.33 17.84
CA LYS A 12 4.28 7.23 18.42
C LYS A 12 3.10 7.23 17.46
N VAL A 13 1.90 7.09 18.00
CA VAL A 13 0.62 7.13 17.26
C VAL A 13 0.57 8.38 16.38
N GLN A 14 0.25 8.25 15.09
CA GLN A 14 0.06 9.38 14.19
C GLN A 14 -1.42 9.44 13.75
N GLN A 15 -2.11 10.53 14.07
CA GLN A 15 -3.48 10.80 13.66
C GLN A 15 -3.45 11.86 12.55
N TYR A 16 -4.29 11.74 11.53
CA TYR A 16 -4.40 12.70 10.42
C TYR A 16 -5.88 13.08 10.22
N ALA A 17 -6.21 14.36 10.07
CA ALA A 17 -7.55 14.78 9.69
C ALA A 17 -7.64 15.01 8.20
N SER A 18 -8.61 14.38 7.54
CA SER A 18 -9.15 15.00 6.32
C SER A 18 -9.99 16.21 6.77
N LYS A 19 -9.64 17.43 6.34
CA LYS A 19 -10.65 18.48 6.25
C LYS A 19 -11.81 17.94 5.38
N SER A 20 -13.03 18.25 5.79
CA SER A 20 -14.27 17.84 5.11
C SER A 20 -14.13 18.07 3.60
N LEU A 21 -14.28 17.01 2.79
CA LEU A 21 -14.37 17.11 1.33
C LEU A 21 -15.76 17.61 0.87
N VAL A 22 -16.43 18.41 1.68
CA VAL A 22 -17.76 18.95 1.37
C VAL A 22 -17.84 20.37 1.94
N GLU A 23 -17.84 21.35 1.05
CA GLU A 23 -18.47 22.66 1.28
C GLU A 23 -19.70 22.77 0.36
N PRO A 24 -20.76 23.50 0.77
CA PRO A 24 -22.01 23.59 0.03
C PRO A 24 -21.88 24.60 -1.13
N ILE A 25 -22.35 24.19 -2.31
CA ILE A 25 -22.45 25.06 -3.48
C ILE A 25 -23.66 25.97 -3.27
N ALA A 26 -23.43 27.28 -3.19
CA ALA A 26 -24.48 28.29 -3.29
C ALA A 26 -24.86 28.49 -4.76
N GLU A 27 -26.16 28.51 -5.04
CA GLU A 27 -26.75 28.83 -6.35
C GLU A 27 -26.68 30.33 -6.64
N ALA A 28 -26.28 30.69 -7.87
CA ALA A 28 -26.87 31.80 -8.64
C ALA A 28 -26.51 31.71 -10.14
N GLU A 29 -27.56 31.88 -10.96
CA GLU A 29 -27.71 32.08 -12.42
C GLU A 29 -26.75 33.11 -13.07
N VAL A 30 -26.53 33.26 -14.39
CA VAL A 30 -26.87 32.61 -15.70
C VAL A 30 -25.97 33.31 -16.74
N ALA A 31 -25.43 32.56 -17.73
CA ALA A 31 -25.41 32.89 -19.17
C ALA A 31 -24.44 31.93 -19.94
N ALA A 32 -24.92 31.34 -21.03
CA ALA A 32 -24.21 30.41 -21.94
C ALA A 32 -24.27 30.97 -23.38
N PRO A 33 -23.77 30.30 -24.46
CA PRO A 33 -22.97 29.07 -24.53
C PRO A 33 -21.78 29.14 -25.52
N THR A 34 -20.80 28.21 -25.44
CA THR A 34 -20.41 27.33 -26.56
C THR A 34 -19.34 26.31 -26.14
N SER A 35 -19.68 25.04 -26.35
CA SER A 35 -18.90 23.80 -26.27
C SER A 35 -17.86 23.67 -25.13
N ARG A 36 -18.29 23.02 -24.04
CA ARG A 36 -17.38 22.31 -23.14
C ARG A 36 -17.81 20.86 -23.09
N ASP A 37 -16.89 19.97 -23.43
CA ASP A 37 -16.98 18.54 -23.13
C ASP A 37 -17.40 18.33 -21.67
N PRO A 38 -18.23 17.32 -21.37
CA PRO A 38 -18.67 17.05 -20.01
C PRO A 38 -17.45 16.63 -19.16
N ALA A 39 -16.96 17.61 -18.41
CA ALA A 39 -16.38 17.51 -17.07
C ALA A 39 -15.79 16.13 -16.71
N THR A 40 -14.57 15.86 -17.18
CA THR A 40 -13.68 15.04 -16.37
C THR A 40 -13.28 15.90 -15.18
N SER A 41 -14.00 15.77 -14.05
CA SER A 41 -13.59 16.39 -12.79
C SER A 41 -12.08 16.15 -12.62
N PRO A 42 -11.25 17.20 -12.47
CA PRO A 42 -9.82 17.01 -12.39
C PRO A 42 -9.53 16.03 -11.25
N ALA A 43 -8.88 14.91 -11.59
CA ALA A 43 -8.51 13.92 -10.60
C ALA A 43 -7.77 14.65 -9.46
N LEU A 44 -8.32 14.53 -8.25
CA LEU A 44 -7.87 15.29 -7.09
C LEU A 44 -6.38 14.98 -6.86
N ARG A 45 -5.51 15.94 -7.18
CA ARG A 45 -4.06 15.78 -7.04
C ARG A 45 -3.69 15.97 -5.57
N LEU A 46 -2.74 15.16 -5.11
CA LEU A 46 -2.26 15.26 -3.74
C LEU A 46 -1.35 16.48 -3.59
N ALA A 47 -1.84 17.51 -2.90
CA ALA A 47 -1.05 18.69 -2.60
C ALA A 47 -0.14 18.46 -1.37
N PRO A 48 1.06 19.08 -1.30
CA PRO A 48 1.99 18.88 -0.18
C PRO A 48 1.39 19.13 1.21
N GLU A 49 0.57 20.16 1.36
CA GLU A 49 -0.11 20.53 2.60
C GLU A 49 -1.07 19.44 3.11
N MET A 50 -1.58 18.58 2.21
CA MET A 50 -2.42 17.45 2.59
C MET A 50 -1.63 16.36 3.31
N CYS A 51 -0.30 16.34 3.14
CA CYS A 51 0.60 15.35 3.74
C CYS A 51 1.12 15.79 5.12
N GLU A 52 0.77 16.99 5.57
CA GLU A 52 1.18 17.50 6.87
C GLU A 52 0.59 16.66 8.01
N LYS A 53 1.41 16.44 9.04
CA LYS A 53 0.97 15.75 10.23
C LYS A 53 0.08 16.68 11.05
N LEU A 54 -1.11 16.20 11.37
CA LEU A 54 -2.05 16.91 12.22
C LEU A 54 -2.02 16.35 13.65
N ALA A 55 -2.36 17.19 14.64
CA ALA A 55 -2.41 16.77 16.04
C ALA A 55 -3.62 15.86 16.33
N ALA A 56 -4.71 16.04 15.58
CA ALA A 56 -5.94 15.26 15.68
C ALA A 56 -6.60 15.18 14.30
N GLY A 57 -7.52 14.22 14.13
CA GLY A 57 -8.25 14.09 12.88
C GLY A 57 -9.12 12.86 12.71
N ARG A 58 -9.77 12.77 11.54
CA ARG A 58 -10.64 11.64 11.19
C ARG A 58 -9.89 10.34 10.91
N PHE A 59 -8.79 10.40 10.17
CA PHE A 59 -8.07 9.24 9.67
C PHE A 59 -6.77 9.01 10.43
N LYS A 60 -6.73 7.94 11.22
CA LYS A 60 -5.54 7.59 12.00
C LYS A 60 -4.65 6.63 11.24
N LEU A 61 -3.36 6.93 11.15
CA LEU A 61 -2.36 6.11 10.48
C LEU A 61 -1.42 5.51 11.54
N LYS A 62 -1.38 4.19 11.62
CA LYS A 62 -0.57 3.51 12.63
C LYS A 62 0.11 2.27 12.06
N TRP A 63 1.39 2.10 12.40
CA TRP A 63 2.09 0.84 12.20
C TRP A 63 1.50 -0.24 13.12
N GLN A 64 1.02 -1.31 12.51
CA GLN A 64 0.40 -2.42 13.20
C GLN A 64 1.08 -3.73 12.83
N SER A 65 1.35 -4.56 13.82
CA SER A 65 1.90 -5.90 13.61
C SER A 65 0.99 -6.73 12.70
N HIS A 66 1.62 -7.45 11.78
CA HIS A 66 0.98 -8.26 10.75
C HIS A 66 1.62 -9.65 10.68
N SER A 67 0.78 -10.68 10.55
CA SER A 67 1.20 -12.08 10.60
C SER A 67 0.45 -12.97 9.58
N GLU A 68 -0.36 -12.38 8.71
CA GLU A 68 -1.25 -13.12 7.80
C GLU A 68 -0.72 -13.00 6.38
N PHE A 69 -0.06 -14.05 5.90
CA PHE A 69 0.61 -14.05 4.60
C PHE A 69 0.23 -15.29 3.79
N GLN A 70 0.20 -15.13 2.47
CA GLN A 70 0.07 -16.23 1.53
C GLN A 70 1.43 -16.51 0.90
N PRO A 71 1.90 -17.78 0.90
CA PRO A 71 3.12 -18.15 0.17
C PRO A 71 2.87 -18.05 -1.32
N LEU A 72 3.84 -17.50 -2.05
CA LEU A 72 3.79 -17.37 -3.51
C LEU A 72 4.84 -18.22 -4.19
N TRP A 73 6.06 -18.23 -3.66
CA TRP A 73 7.19 -18.86 -4.33
C TRP A 73 8.28 -19.25 -3.32
N THR A 74 9.05 -20.30 -3.62
CA THR A 74 10.16 -20.77 -2.78
C THR A 74 11.23 -21.53 -3.57
N THR A 75 12.48 -21.47 -3.12
CA THR A 75 13.59 -22.31 -3.63
C THR A 75 13.60 -23.72 -3.04
N ALA A 76 12.65 -24.09 -2.17
CA ALA A 76 12.63 -25.39 -1.50
C ALA A 76 12.62 -26.63 -2.43
N GLN A 77 12.29 -26.43 -3.72
CA GLN A 77 12.34 -27.46 -4.74
C GLN A 77 13.77 -27.69 -5.31
N ALA A 78 14.75 -26.81 -5.04
CA ALA A 78 16.17 -27.02 -5.31
C ALA A 78 16.94 -27.34 -4.02
N PRO A 79 17.49 -28.55 -3.87
CA PRO A 79 18.20 -28.95 -2.65
C PRO A 79 19.56 -28.24 -2.43
N THR A 80 20.14 -27.61 -3.46
CA THR A 80 21.44 -26.93 -3.39
C THR A 80 21.34 -25.42 -3.26
N GLU A 81 20.14 -24.85 -3.32
CA GLU A 81 19.93 -23.41 -3.33
C GLU A 81 19.86 -22.82 -1.93
N LYS A 82 20.40 -21.59 -1.79
CA LYS A 82 20.16 -20.79 -0.59
C LYS A 82 18.65 -20.58 -0.42
N PRO A 83 18.11 -20.74 0.79
CA PRO A 83 16.67 -20.66 1.01
C PRO A 83 16.16 -19.25 0.71
N LEU A 84 15.15 -19.16 -0.13
CA LEU A 84 14.38 -17.96 -0.41
C LEU A 84 12.89 -18.34 -0.46
N SER A 85 12.05 -17.56 0.20
CA SER A 85 10.60 -17.63 0.03
C SER A 85 10.00 -16.24 -0.15
N ILE A 86 8.92 -16.14 -0.93
CA ILE A 86 8.23 -14.90 -1.26
C ILE A 86 6.76 -15.01 -0.85
N TRP A 87 6.25 -13.95 -0.23
CA TRP A 87 4.94 -13.93 0.42
C TRP A 87 4.15 -12.66 0.13
N ALA A 88 2.86 -12.80 -0.15
CA ALA A 88 1.90 -11.69 -0.21
C ALA A 88 1.23 -11.46 1.15
N PRO A 89 1.11 -10.21 1.64
CA PRO A 89 0.31 -9.93 2.82
C PRO A 89 -1.19 -10.09 2.49
N THR A 90 -1.93 -10.78 3.35
CA THR A 90 -3.38 -11.03 3.16
C THR A 90 -4.18 -10.49 4.34
N ARG A 91 -5.52 -10.63 4.30
CA ARG A 91 -6.42 -10.17 5.38
C ARG A 91 -6.17 -8.70 5.79
N LEU A 92 -6.03 -7.85 4.77
CA LEU A 92 -5.69 -6.43 4.90
C LEU A 92 -6.83 -5.58 5.47
N VAL A 93 -8.03 -6.13 5.60
CA VAL A 93 -9.12 -5.53 6.39
C VAL A 93 -9.20 -6.32 7.70
N PRO A 94 -8.54 -5.86 8.78
CA PRO A 94 -8.46 -6.65 10.01
C PRO A 94 -9.83 -6.76 10.63
N ARG A 95 -10.29 -7.99 10.85
CA ARG A 95 -11.47 -8.26 11.67
C ARG A 95 -11.09 -8.07 13.15
N GLY A 96 -12.00 -7.54 13.96
CA GLY A 96 -11.76 -7.37 15.40
C GLY A 96 -11.42 -8.70 16.06
N LYS A 97 -10.42 -8.74 16.95
CA LYS A 97 -10.06 -9.93 17.73
C LYS A 97 -11.09 -10.27 18.83
N PHE A 98 -11.94 -9.31 19.17
CA PHE A 98 -12.99 -9.47 20.18
C PHE A 98 -14.34 -9.66 19.50
N ARG A 99 -15.11 -10.65 19.94
CA ARG A 99 -16.54 -10.85 19.62
C ARG A 99 -17.45 -9.77 20.25
N GLY A 100 -16.93 -8.55 20.41
CA GLY A 100 -17.65 -7.41 20.98
C GLY A 100 -18.22 -6.49 19.90
N PRO A 101 -19.21 -5.64 20.24
CA PRO A 101 -19.92 -4.79 19.28
C PRO A 101 -19.08 -3.62 18.73
N LYS A 102 -17.83 -3.44 19.18
CA LYS A 102 -16.96 -2.34 18.75
C LYS A 102 -16.49 -2.54 17.32
N LYS A 103 -17.27 -2.01 16.38
CA LYS A 103 -16.93 -1.94 14.97
C LYS A 103 -15.79 -0.94 14.77
N CYS A 104 -14.84 -1.30 13.90
CA CYS A 104 -13.73 -0.43 13.54
C CYS A 104 -13.56 -0.45 12.03
N VAL A 105 -13.74 0.71 11.40
CA VAL A 105 -13.55 0.88 9.96
C VAL A 105 -12.08 1.18 9.71
N LYS A 106 -11.34 0.13 9.35
CA LYS A 106 -9.89 0.21 9.10
C LYS A 106 -9.45 -0.62 7.90
N GLN A 107 -8.24 -0.34 7.42
CA GLN A 107 -7.59 -1.04 6.32
C GLN A 107 -6.07 -0.91 6.40
N ARG A 108 -5.36 -2.00 6.15
CA ARG A 108 -3.91 -2.05 6.01
C ARG A 108 -3.53 -1.77 4.56
N VAL A 109 -2.45 -1.03 4.38
CA VAL A 109 -1.92 -0.63 3.07
C VAL A 109 -0.93 -1.70 2.61
N PRO A 110 -1.20 -2.44 1.51
CA PRO A 110 -0.21 -3.34 0.93
C PRO A 110 0.83 -2.53 0.17
N LEU A 111 2.10 -2.71 0.52
CA LEU A 111 3.22 -1.90 -0.02
C LEU A 111 4.18 -2.70 -0.91
N GLY A 112 3.95 -4.02 -1.03
CA GLY A 112 4.80 -4.95 -1.74
C GLY A 112 4.75 -6.34 -1.11
N HIS A 113 5.40 -7.29 -1.79
CA HIS A 113 5.61 -8.63 -1.27
C HIS A 113 6.85 -8.70 -0.37
N TYR A 114 6.95 -9.79 0.39
CA TYR A 114 7.99 -10.02 1.38
C TYR A 114 8.85 -11.21 0.97
N SER A 115 10.17 -11.00 0.93
CA SER A 115 11.16 -12.05 0.78
C SER A 115 11.74 -12.46 2.14
N CYS A 116 11.94 -13.76 2.34
CA CYS A 116 12.58 -14.32 3.52
C CYS A 116 13.73 -15.24 3.09
N ALA A 117 14.88 -15.15 3.77
CA ALA A 117 16.03 -16.04 3.57
C ALA A 117 15.87 -17.39 4.31
N PHE A 118 14.63 -17.89 4.35
CA PHE A 118 14.17 -19.12 5.00
C PHE A 118 12.80 -19.48 4.43
N PHE A 119 12.29 -20.70 4.67
CA PHE A 119 11.03 -21.18 4.07
C PHE A 119 9.76 -20.93 4.91
N GLY A 120 9.89 -20.20 6.01
CA GLY A 120 8.78 -19.83 6.90
C GLY A 120 8.13 -18.50 6.52
N SER A 121 6.97 -18.22 7.12
CA SER A 121 6.27 -16.96 6.90
C SER A 121 7.03 -15.76 7.50
N PRO A 122 6.85 -14.54 6.95
CA PRO A 122 7.48 -13.34 7.48
C PRO A 122 7.10 -13.09 8.94
N THR A 123 8.10 -12.84 9.79
CA THR A 123 7.93 -12.50 11.21
C THR A 123 8.36 -11.07 11.49
N GLY A 124 7.86 -10.47 12.57
CA GLY A 124 8.22 -9.10 12.97
C GLY A 124 7.75 -8.00 12.01
N VAL A 125 6.91 -8.33 11.03
CA VAL A 125 6.43 -7.36 10.03
C VAL A 125 5.35 -6.45 10.63
N SER A 126 5.41 -5.17 10.27
CA SER A 126 4.34 -4.21 10.52
C SER A 126 3.83 -3.62 9.20
N LEU A 127 2.52 -3.44 9.11
CA LEU A 127 1.87 -2.75 7.99
C LEU A 127 1.28 -1.42 8.47
N LEU A 128 1.25 -0.44 7.58
CA LEU A 128 0.55 0.81 7.84
C LEU A 128 -0.95 0.56 7.82
N GLU A 129 -1.64 0.90 8.90
CA GLU A 129 -3.09 0.76 9.05
C GLU A 129 -3.73 2.14 9.10
N VAL A 130 -4.72 2.37 8.23
CA VAL A 130 -5.59 3.54 8.23
C VAL A 130 -6.88 3.18 8.95
N THR A 131 -7.27 3.99 9.93
CA THR A 131 -8.54 3.85 10.67
C THR A 131 -9.38 5.12 10.49
N ASP A 132 -10.64 4.97 10.09
CA ASP A 132 -11.64 6.04 10.13
C ASP A 132 -12.22 6.12 11.54
N GLU A 133 -11.75 7.08 12.34
CA GLU A 133 -12.15 7.26 13.74
C GLU A 133 -13.62 7.72 13.86
N LYS A 134 -14.19 8.39 12.84
CA LYS A 134 -15.61 8.79 12.85
C LYS A 134 -16.57 7.63 12.56
N GLN A 135 -16.08 6.58 11.90
CA GLN A 135 -16.84 5.36 11.58
C GLN A 135 -16.42 4.17 12.48
N SER A 136 -15.76 4.45 13.60
CA SER A 136 -15.30 3.44 14.56
C SER A 136 -15.82 3.76 15.96
N GLY A 137 -16.52 2.82 16.59
CA GLY A 137 -17.21 3.07 17.86
C GLY A 137 -18.37 2.12 18.13
N LEU A 138 -19.01 2.26 19.29
CA LEU A 138 -20.17 1.45 19.68
C LEU A 138 -21.48 1.93 19.02
N PHE A 139 -21.57 3.22 18.70
CA PHE A 139 -22.78 3.87 18.15
C PHE A 139 -22.56 4.48 16.75
N THR A 140 -21.45 4.13 16.10
CA THR A 140 -21.09 4.69 14.79
C THR A 140 -21.50 3.75 13.65
N GLY A 141 -21.82 4.33 12.50
CA GLY A 141 -22.01 3.57 11.26
C GLY A 141 -20.77 2.76 10.86
N ASN A 142 -20.94 1.80 9.95
CA ASN A 142 -19.87 1.00 9.36
C ASN A 142 -19.60 1.39 7.89
N ASN A 143 -19.96 2.62 7.50
CA ASN A 143 -19.76 3.10 6.14
C ASN A 143 -18.25 3.21 5.87
N ARG A 144 -17.79 2.57 4.78
CA ARG A 144 -16.38 2.56 4.37
C ARG A 144 -16.03 3.54 3.26
N ASP A 145 -16.99 4.30 2.73
CA ASP A 145 -16.82 5.12 1.54
C ASP A 145 -15.82 6.25 1.76
N SER A 146 -15.86 6.88 2.93
CA SER A 146 -14.87 7.89 3.27
C SER A 146 -13.46 7.29 3.41
N LEU A 147 -13.33 6.11 4.03
CA LEU A 147 -12.05 5.39 4.07
C LEU A 147 -11.58 5.01 2.67
N ARG A 148 -12.47 4.52 1.79
CA ARG A 148 -12.15 4.18 0.40
C ARG A 148 -11.65 5.41 -0.37
N ARG A 149 -12.33 6.55 -0.25
CA ARG A 149 -11.90 7.83 -0.87
C ARG A 149 -10.54 8.28 -0.33
N PHE A 150 -10.35 8.23 0.99
CA PHE A 150 -9.05 8.55 1.59
C PHE A 150 -7.94 7.63 1.07
N MET A 151 -8.19 6.32 1.01
CA MET A 151 -7.24 5.36 0.44
C MET A 151 -6.97 5.63 -1.04
N ALA A 152 -7.98 6.03 -1.83
CA ALA A 152 -7.78 6.35 -3.24
C ALA A 152 -6.91 7.60 -3.45
N VAL A 153 -7.06 8.62 -2.60
CA VAL A 153 -6.27 9.86 -2.69
C VAL A 153 -4.87 9.69 -2.14
N PHE A 154 -4.70 9.11 -0.94
CA PHE A 154 -3.38 9.04 -0.30
C PHE A 154 -2.59 7.78 -0.68
N PHE A 155 -3.29 6.69 -1.01
CA PHE A 155 -2.68 5.40 -1.31
C PHE A 155 -3.23 4.80 -2.62
N PRO A 156 -3.14 5.53 -3.75
CA PRO A 156 -3.69 5.06 -5.01
C PRO A 156 -3.03 3.75 -5.45
N HIS A 157 -3.75 3.00 -6.27
CA HIS A 157 -3.16 1.87 -6.97
C HIS A 157 -2.13 2.36 -8.00
N PRO A 158 -1.12 1.54 -8.34
CA PRO A 158 -0.27 1.81 -9.48
C PRO A 158 -1.11 1.89 -10.77
N VAL A 159 -0.60 2.60 -11.79
CA VAL A 159 -1.27 2.66 -13.10
C VAL A 159 -0.97 1.45 -13.97
N ARG A 160 0.18 0.79 -13.72
CA ARG A 160 0.62 -0.44 -14.37
C ARG A 160 1.80 -1.03 -13.60
N PHE A 161 2.23 -2.22 -14.01
CA PHE A 161 3.49 -2.81 -13.59
C PHE A 161 4.51 -2.82 -14.73
N ARG A 162 5.79 -2.81 -14.35
CA ARG A 162 6.92 -3.07 -15.25
C ARG A 162 7.63 -4.32 -14.75
N GLN A 163 7.80 -5.33 -15.58
CA GLN A 163 8.67 -6.46 -15.24
C GLN A 163 10.12 -5.97 -15.15
N VAL A 164 10.78 -6.28 -14.04
CA VAL A 164 12.18 -5.88 -13.80
C VAL A 164 13.12 -7.06 -13.73
N TRP A 165 12.61 -8.26 -13.48
CA TRP A 165 13.42 -9.47 -13.40
C TRP A 165 12.55 -10.72 -13.58
N LYS A 166 13.16 -11.82 -14.03
CA LYS A 166 12.54 -13.14 -14.13
C LYS A 166 13.55 -14.24 -13.85
N LEU A 167 13.06 -15.39 -13.39
CA LEU A 167 13.81 -16.61 -13.19
C LEU A 167 13.03 -17.78 -13.77
N ALA A 168 13.67 -18.51 -14.68
CA ALA A 168 13.19 -19.79 -15.15
C ALA A 168 13.63 -20.84 -14.12
N PHE A 169 12.66 -21.43 -13.43
CA PHE A 169 12.89 -22.44 -12.40
C PHE A 169 11.74 -23.45 -12.45
N ALA A 170 11.77 -24.51 -11.63
CA ALA A 170 10.70 -25.51 -11.59
C ALA A 170 9.31 -24.86 -11.43
N THR A 171 9.24 -23.82 -10.57
CA THR A 171 8.18 -22.82 -10.59
C THR A 171 8.78 -21.50 -11.07
N PRO A 172 8.36 -20.94 -12.22
CA PRO A 172 8.86 -19.66 -12.69
C PRO A 172 8.59 -18.53 -11.69
N LEU A 173 9.43 -17.51 -11.70
CA LEU A 173 9.28 -16.32 -10.86
C LEU A 173 9.47 -15.06 -11.70
N TYR A 174 8.52 -14.15 -11.62
CA TYR A 174 8.56 -12.85 -12.30
C TYR A 174 8.43 -11.75 -11.24
N ILE A 175 9.30 -10.74 -11.31
CA ILE A 175 9.32 -9.62 -10.37
C ILE A 175 8.92 -8.33 -11.09
N TRP A 176 7.97 -7.64 -10.50
CA TRP A 176 7.27 -6.51 -11.06
C TRP A 176 7.46 -5.27 -10.18
N GLU A 177 7.87 -4.17 -10.82
CA GLU A 177 7.90 -2.85 -10.23
C GLU A 177 6.57 -2.14 -10.51
N PRO A 178 5.84 -1.72 -9.46
CA PRO A 178 4.64 -0.93 -9.66
C PRO A 178 5.02 0.49 -10.10
N ILE A 179 4.30 1.02 -11.09
CA ILE A 179 4.49 2.38 -11.60
C ILE A 179 3.47 3.31 -10.94
N PRO A 180 3.91 4.33 -10.17
CA PRO A 180 3.01 5.23 -9.47
C PRO A 180 2.19 6.07 -10.47
N PRO A 181 0.97 6.51 -10.08
CA PRO A 181 0.08 7.26 -10.96
C PRO A 181 0.57 8.67 -11.29
N ALA A 182 1.36 9.27 -10.39
CA ALA A 182 1.86 10.62 -10.55
C ALA A 182 3.15 10.83 -9.73
N VAL A 183 3.85 11.94 -9.95
CA VAL A 183 5.15 12.24 -9.34
C VAL A 183 5.06 12.42 -7.83
N GLU A 184 3.90 12.82 -7.32
CA GLU A 184 3.59 13.02 -5.91
C GLU A 184 3.57 11.69 -5.12
N TYR A 185 3.57 10.55 -5.82
CA TYR A 185 3.58 9.22 -5.22
C TYR A 185 4.87 8.45 -5.51
N VAL A 186 5.16 7.49 -4.64
CA VAL A 186 6.23 6.50 -4.78
C VAL A 186 5.74 5.11 -4.42
N THR A 187 6.47 4.09 -4.86
CA THR A 187 6.23 2.68 -4.51
C THR A 187 7.34 2.21 -3.56
N LEU A 188 6.99 1.36 -2.59
CA LEU A 188 7.92 0.93 -1.52
C LEU A 188 8.35 -0.54 -1.66
N GLY A 189 7.80 -1.27 -2.60
CA GLY A 189 8.09 -2.70 -2.73
C GLY A 189 7.71 -3.22 -4.10
N MET A 190 8.30 -4.37 -4.41
CA MET A 190 8.03 -5.12 -5.64
C MET A 190 6.94 -6.15 -5.40
N VAL A 191 6.39 -6.67 -6.49
CA VAL A 191 5.39 -7.74 -6.50
C VAL A 191 5.94 -8.91 -7.30
N ALA A 192 5.61 -10.13 -6.90
CA ALA A 192 6.02 -11.36 -7.54
C ALA A 192 4.81 -12.11 -8.12
N THR A 193 5.01 -12.76 -9.26
CA THR A 193 4.05 -13.72 -9.84
C THR A 193 4.80 -14.98 -10.28
N THR A 194 4.06 -16.08 -10.45
CA THR A 194 4.58 -17.36 -10.98
C THR A 194 4.22 -17.58 -12.45
N VAL A 195 3.51 -16.62 -13.04
CA VAL A 195 3.12 -16.57 -14.46
C VAL A 195 3.63 -15.28 -15.08
N ASP A 196 3.93 -15.30 -16.38
CA ASP A 196 4.41 -14.15 -17.15
C ASP A 196 3.26 -13.16 -17.47
N GLU A 197 2.53 -12.77 -16.43
CA GLU A 197 1.43 -11.83 -16.49
C GLU A 197 1.54 -10.84 -15.34
N ALA A 198 1.29 -9.58 -15.63
CA ALA A 198 1.31 -8.54 -14.61
C ALA A 198 0.22 -8.81 -13.55
N PRO A 199 0.52 -8.60 -12.25
CA PRO A 199 -0.47 -8.78 -11.20
C PRO A 199 -1.58 -7.72 -11.29
N PRO A 200 -2.76 -7.96 -10.67
CA PRO A 200 -3.81 -6.96 -10.58
C PRO A 200 -3.32 -5.66 -9.91
N LEU A 201 -3.78 -4.51 -10.37
CA LEU A 201 -3.42 -3.20 -9.78
C LEU A 201 -3.78 -3.09 -8.28
N SER A 202 -4.74 -3.91 -7.81
CA SER A 202 -5.14 -3.96 -6.41
C SER A 202 -4.12 -4.59 -5.47
N GLU A 203 -3.11 -5.29 -6.00
CA GLU A 203 -2.12 -6.07 -5.24
C GLU A 203 -1.28 -5.19 -4.30
N VAL A 204 -1.01 -3.95 -4.70
CA VAL A 204 -0.25 -2.97 -3.92
C VAL A 204 -0.84 -1.57 -4.03
N ARG A 205 -0.39 -0.69 -3.15
CA ARG A 205 -0.71 0.74 -3.16
C ARG A 205 0.57 1.55 -3.12
N CYS A 206 0.53 2.68 -3.82
CA CYS A 206 1.55 3.70 -3.73
C CYS A 206 1.39 4.49 -2.43
N VAL A 207 2.39 5.31 -2.10
CA VAL A 207 2.38 6.19 -0.93
C VAL A 207 2.76 7.61 -1.33
N PRO A 208 2.36 8.64 -0.56
CA PRO A 208 2.82 10.00 -0.78
C PRO A 208 4.34 10.10 -0.68
N ARG A 209 4.96 10.74 -1.66
CA ARG A 209 6.39 11.03 -1.67
C ARG A 209 6.83 11.83 -0.44
N PRO A 210 6.09 12.85 0.06
CA PRO A 210 6.49 13.60 1.26
C PRO A 210 6.59 12.75 2.55
N TRP A 211 5.99 11.56 2.59
CA TRP A 211 6.10 10.64 3.73
C TRP A 211 7.28 9.69 3.63
N CYS A 212 8.04 9.76 2.55
CA CYS A 212 9.11 8.83 2.25
C CYS A 212 10.45 9.55 2.21
N GLU A 213 11.44 8.92 2.83
CA GLU A 213 12.82 9.33 2.67
C GLU A 213 13.53 8.34 1.74
N ARG A 214 14.38 8.87 0.85
CA ARG A 214 15.21 8.01 -0.01
C ARG A 214 16.27 7.33 0.84
N LEU A 215 16.33 6.00 0.77
CA LEU A 215 17.39 5.25 1.41
C LEU A 215 18.74 5.59 0.77
N ARG A 216 19.70 6.06 1.57
CA ARG A 216 21.09 6.25 1.16
C ARG A 216 21.87 4.99 1.58
N ASP A 217 22.29 4.22 0.59
CA ASP A 217 23.11 2.98 0.45
C ASP A 217 23.64 2.13 1.64
N GLN A 218 23.38 2.41 2.91
CA GLN A 218 23.95 1.63 4.04
C GLN A 218 22.96 0.75 4.82
N ARG A 219 21.69 0.68 4.41
CA ARG A 219 20.65 -0.08 5.14
C ARG A 219 19.97 -1.17 4.32
N ALA A 220 20.34 -1.34 3.06
CA ALA A 220 19.81 -2.40 2.23
C ALA A 220 20.49 -3.73 2.59
N VAL A 221 19.74 -4.65 3.18
CA VAL A 221 20.21 -6.02 3.42
C VAL A 221 20.04 -6.79 2.12
N HIS A 222 21.13 -7.34 1.60
CA HIS A 222 21.10 -8.26 0.48
C HIS A 222 20.49 -9.59 0.94
N THR A 223 19.27 -9.90 0.47
CA THR A 223 18.55 -11.12 0.90
C THR A 223 18.99 -12.35 0.11
N TRP A 224 19.13 -12.24 -1.21
CA TRP A 224 19.37 -13.39 -2.11
C TRP A 224 19.82 -12.92 -3.50
N THR A 225 20.53 -13.79 -4.23
CA THR A 225 20.95 -13.61 -5.62
C THR A 225 20.86 -14.93 -6.39
N SER A 226 20.60 -14.87 -7.70
CA SER A 226 20.48 -16.04 -8.59
C SER A 226 21.81 -16.54 -9.14
N THR A 227 22.94 -16.02 -8.68
CA THR A 227 24.26 -16.48 -9.15
C THR A 227 24.41 -17.99 -8.93
N GLY A 228 24.55 -18.75 -10.02
CA GLY A 228 24.64 -20.22 -10.01
C GLY A 228 23.33 -20.96 -10.31
N VAL A 229 22.27 -20.24 -10.68
CA VAL A 229 20.99 -20.79 -11.16
C VAL A 229 20.85 -20.39 -12.64
N ASP A 230 21.49 -21.16 -13.53
CA ASP A 230 21.39 -21.04 -14.99
C ASP A 230 20.61 -22.22 -15.58
#